data_AF-A0A6J4RU01-F1
#
_entry.id   AF-A0A6J4RU01-F1
#
_cell.length_a   1.000
_cell.length_b   1.000
_cell.length_c   1.000
_cell.angle_alpha   90.00
_cell.angle_beta   90.00
_cell.angle_gamma   90.00
#
_symmetry.space_group_name_H-M   'P 1'
#
loop_
_entity.id
_entity.type
_entity.pdbx_description
1 polymer ?
#
loop_
_entity_poly.entity_id
_entity_poly.type
_entity_poly.pdbx_seq_one_letter_code
_entity_poly.pdbx_strand_id
1 'polypeptide(L)' 'MLLGASDLSATPVALLIGFGVLIGIVGHLAGSRRTVVVGIAILFIATALLMLGAYLAFEDDRGDPRPCDAPRGC' A
#
# COMPACT_ATOMS: atom_id res chain seq x y z
N MET A 1 12.74 -9.27 20.94
CA MET A 1 11.73 -8.77 19.98
C MET A 1 12.26 -7.49 19.37
N LEU A 2 12.92 -7.64 18.22
CA LEU A 2 13.33 -6.55 17.32
C LEU A 2 12.66 -6.91 15.99
N LEU A 3 11.43 -6.44 15.78
CA LEU A 3 10.81 -6.46 14.46
C LEU A 3 11.49 -5.37 13.64
N GLY A 4 12.62 -5.71 13.03
CA GLY A 4 13.42 -4.75 12.29
C GLY A 4 14.21 -5.42 11.18
N ALA A 5 13.90 -4.99 9.95
CA ALA A 5 14.86 -4.75 8.88
C ALA A 5 14.95 -5.73 7.69
N SER A 6 13.92 -6.49 7.30
CA SER A 6 14.07 -7.34 6.09
C SER A 6 12.98 -7.33 5.01
N ASP A 7 11.85 -6.64 5.15
CA ASP A 7 10.82 -6.58 4.07
C ASP A 7 10.63 -5.15 3.55
N LEU A 8 11.65 -4.66 2.85
CA LEU A 8 11.73 -3.28 2.33
C LEU A 8 10.86 -3.01 1.08
N SER A 9 10.01 -3.95 0.65
CA SER A 9 9.13 -3.73 -0.51
C SER A 9 7.84 -2.97 -0.15
N ALA A 10 7.32 -3.11 1.08
CA ALA A 10 6.06 -2.48 1.50
C ALA A 10 6.24 -1.28 2.46
N THR A 11 7.45 -1.08 2.99
CA THR A 11 7.73 -0.10 4.06
C THR A 11 7.38 1.35 3.68
N PRO A 12 7.68 1.84 2.46
CA PRO A 12 7.38 3.24 2.10
C PRO A 12 5.88 3.53 2.07
N VAL A 13 5.10 2.61 1.51
CA VAL A 13 3.65 2.78 1.38
C VAL A 13 2.96 2.59 2.73
N ALA A 14 3.44 1.66 3.56
CA ALA A 14 2.97 1.49 4.94
C ALA A 14 3.17 2.76 5.78
N LEU A 15 4.33 3.44 5.65
CA LEU A 15 4.56 4.72 6.30
C LEU A 15 3.61 5.81 5.81
N LEU A 16 3.34 5.85 4.49
CA LEU A 16 2.40 6.81 3.91
C LEU A 16 0.97 6.62 4.44
N ILE A 17 0.54 5.36 4.59
CA ILE A 17 -0.75 5.02 5.21
C ILE A 17 -0.77 5.52 6.67
N GLY A 18 0.23 5.17 7.47
CA GLY A 18 0.33 5.60 8.86
C GLY A 18 0.28 7.12 9.01
N PHE A 19 1.00 7.84 8.13
CA PHE A 19 0.99 9.30 8.09
C PHE A 19 -0.39 9.88 7.72
N GLY A 20 -1.06 9.33 6.69
CA GLY A 20 -2.40 9.76 6.30
C GLY A 20 -3.42 9.58 7.43
N VAL A 21 -3.36 8.45 8.14
CA VAL A 21 -4.18 8.20 9.34
C VAL A 21 -3.91 9.25 10.42
N LEU A 22 -2.64 9.51 10.74
CA LEU A 22 -2.25 10.51 11.74
C LEU A 22 -2.79 11.90 11.40
N ILE A 23 -2.64 12.36 10.15
CA ILE A 23 -3.20 13.65 9.72
C ILE A 23 -4.73 13.66 9.84
N GLY A 24 -5.41 12.58 9.48
CA GLY A 24 -6.85 12.45 9.65
C GLY A 24 -7.28 12.60 11.11
N ILE A 25 -6.60 11.91 12.02
CA ILE A 25 -6.86 11.98 13.46
C ILE A 25 -6.61 13.40 13.98
N VAL A 26 -5.48 14.00 13.66
CA VAL A 26 -5.15 15.37 14.08
C VAL A 26 -6.17 16.37 13.54
N GLY A 27 -6.57 16.23 12.28
CA GLY A 27 -7.61 17.06 11.68
C GLY A 27 -8.96 16.92 12.36
N HIS A 28 -9.32 15.70 12.76
CA HIS A 28 -10.55 15.43 13.49
C HIS A 28 -10.54 16.04 14.89
N LEU A 29 -9.44 15.85 15.63
CA LEU A 29 -9.24 16.44 16.97
C LEU A 29 -9.25 17.97 16.93
N ALA A 30 -8.70 18.57 15.88
CA ALA A 30 -8.69 20.02 15.69
C ALA A 30 -10.01 20.58 15.10
N GLY A 31 -11.00 19.73 14.77
CA GLY A 31 -12.25 20.16 14.13
C GLY A 31 -12.09 20.66 12.68
N SER A 32 -10.93 20.44 12.05
CA SER A 32 -10.62 20.94 10.71
C SER A 32 -11.00 19.91 9.64
N ARG A 33 -12.15 20.13 9.00
CA ARG A 33 -12.62 19.28 7.88
C ARG A 33 -11.60 19.24 6.73
N ARG A 34 -10.92 20.35 6.44
CA ARG A 34 -9.89 20.41 5.39
C ARG A 34 -8.74 19.46 5.68
N THR A 35 -8.26 19.44 6.93
CA THR A 35 -7.15 18.58 7.34
C THR A 35 -7.55 17.10 7.28
N VAL A 36 -8.77 16.76 7.68
CA VAL A 36 -9.30 15.38 7.53
C VAL A 36 -9.32 14.95 6.07
N VAL A 37 -9.80 15.81 5.16
CA VAL A 37 -9.82 15.53 3.72
C VAL A 37 -8.41 15.31 3.17
N VAL A 38 -7.41 16.07 3.61
CA VAL A 38 -6.01 15.87 3.23
C VAL A 38 -5.52 14.49 3.68
N GLY A 39 -5.82 14.08 4.92
CA GLY A 39 -5.48 12.75 5.42
C GLY A 39 -6.10 11.63 4.57
N ILE A 40 -7.38 11.75 4.23
CA ILE A 40 -8.09 10.80 3.37
C ILE A 40 -7.48 10.74 1.96
N ALA A 41 -7.13 11.89 1.38
CA ALA A 41 -6.50 11.94 0.06
C ALA A 41 -5.15 11.21 0.06
N ILE A 42 -4.34 11.37 1.11
CA ILE A 42 -3.07 10.65 1.29
C ILE A 42 -3.32 9.13 1.33
N LEU A 43 -4.35 8.67 2.04
CA LEU A 43 -4.71 7.25 2.10
C LEU A 43 -5.08 6.70 0.71
N PHE A 44 -5.87 7.44 -0.06
CA PHE A 44 -6.22 7.05 -1.43
C PHE A 44 -5.00 6.93 -2.33
N ILE A 45 -4.06 7.89 -2.23
CA ILE A 45 -2.80 7.85 -2.99
C ILE A 45 -1.98 6.63 -2.58
N ALA A 46 -1.88 6.33 -1.28
CA ALA A 46 -1.16 5.16 -0.80
C ALA A 46 -1.77 3.86 -1.34
N THR A 47 -3.09 3.74 -1.36
CA THR A 47 -3.78 2.59 -1.96
C THR A 47 -3.50 2.47 -3.46
N ALA A 48 -3.53 3.59 -4.20
CA ALA A 48 -3.20 3.58 -5.62
C ALA A 48 -1.76 3.10 -5.87
N LEU A 49 -0.81 3.53 -5.03
CA LEU A 49 0.58 3.08 -5.10
C LEU A 49 0.74 1.58 -4.80
N LEU A 50 -0.02 1.02 -3.84
CA LEU A 50 -0.04 -0.42 -3.62
C LEU A 50 -0.52 -1.17 -4.86
N MET A 51 -1.60 -0.68 -5.47
CA MET A 51 -2.21 -1.33 -6.63
C MET A 51 -1.28 -1.29 -7.85
N LEU A 52 -0.62 -0.14 -8.06
CA LEU A 52 0.40 0.02 -9.10
C LEU A 52 1.62 -0.88 -8.83
N GLY A 53 2.10 -0.93 -7.60
CA GLY A 53 3.23 -1.79 -7.22
C GLY A 53 2.91 -3.27 -7.44
N ALA A 54 1.70 -3.71 -7.06
CA ALA A 54 1.23 -5.07 -7.30
C ALA A 54 1.13 -5.39 -8.80
N TYR A 55 0.63 -4.45 -9.60
CA TYR A 55 0.54 -4.59 -11.05
C TYR A 55 1.94 -4.73 -11.69
N LEU A 56 2.89 -3.87 -11.31
CA LEU A 56 4.25 -3.92 -11.83
C LEU A 56 4.97 -5.22 -11.44
N ALA A 57 4.76 -5.71 -10.22
CA ALA A 57 5.30 -7.00 -9.79
C ALA A 57 4.74 -8.16 -10.62
N PHE A 58 3.44 -8.13 -10.94
CA PHE A 58 2.81 -9.10 -11.84
C PHE A 58 3.33 -9.03 -13.28
N GLU A 59 3.62 -7.83 -13.80
CA GLU A 59 4.10 -7.66 -15.17
C GLU A 59 5.59 -8.06 -15.34
N ASP A 60 6.42 -7.84 -14.31
CA ASP A 60 7.84 -8.22 -14.32
C ASP A 60 8.06 -9.74 -14.17
N ASP A 61 7.15 -10.42 -13.46
CA ASP A 61 7.11 -11.89 -13.42
C ASP A 61 6.66 -12.44 -14.79
N ARG A 62 7.64 -12.65 -15.69
CA ARG A 62 7.45 -13.28 -17.02
C ARG A 62 6.90 -14.71 -16.98
N GLY A 63 6.79 -15.32 -15.79
CA GLY A 63 6.27 -16.66 -15.59
C GLY A 63 4.81 -16.60 -15.12
N ASP A 64 3.92 -17.26 -15.84
CA ASP A 64 2.57 -17.55 -15.35
C ASP A 64 2.70 -18.18 -13.94
N PRO A 65 2.19 -17.56 -12.87
CA PRO A 65 2.34 -18.06 -11.51
C PRO A 65 1.52 -19.34 -11.26
N ARG A 66 0.70 -19.74 -12.24
CA ARG A 66 -0.10 -20.95 -12.14
C ARG A 66 0.82 -22.18 -12.07
N PRO A 67 0.60 -23.06 -11.09
CA PRO A 67 1.28 -24.35 -11.05
C PRO A 67 1.03 -25.14 -12.36
N CYS A 68 2.11 -25.62 -13.03
CA CYS A 68 2.01 -26.35 -14.31
C CYS A 68 1.25 -27.70 -14.20
N ASP A 69 0.85 -28.09 -13.00
CA ASP A 69 0.01 -29.24 -12.66
C ASP A 69 -1.50 -28.97 -12.83
N ALA A 70 -1.90 -27.76 -13.24
CA ALA A 70 -3.28 -27.48 -13.64
C ALA A 70 -3.68 -28.29 -14.91
N PRO A 71 -4.92 -28.81 -15.03
CA PRO A 71 -5.35 -29.72 -16.09
C PRO A 71 -5.33 -29.16 -17.52
N ARG A 72 -4.92 -27.90 -17.72
CA ARG A 72 -4.71 -27.29 -19.03
C ARG A 72 -3.24 -27.06 -19.37
N GLY A 73 -2.31 -27.46 -18.48
CA GLY A 73 -0.87 -27.33 -18.66
C GLY A 73 -0.38 -25.88 -18.77
N CYS A 74 0.94 -25.75 -18.73
CA CYS A 74 1.67 -24.62 -19.30
C CYS A 74 1.68 -24.78 -20.84
#